data_AF-A0A803KZV5-F1
#
_entry.id   AF-A0A803KZV5-F1
#
_cell.length_a   1.000
_cell.length_b   1.000
_cell.length_c   1.000
_cell.angle_alpha   90.00
_cell.angle_beta   90.00
_cell.angle_gamma   90.00
#
_symmetry.space_group_name_H-M   'P 1'
#
loop_
_entity.id
_entity.type
_entity.pdbx_description
1 polymer ?
#
loop_
_entity_poly.entity_id
_entity_poly.type
_entity_poly.pdbx_seq_one_letter_code
_entity_poly.pdbx_strand_id
1 'polypeptide(L)'
;MAGDGPNLECRMFNGPREDATRIGSPGVVRRQAVDISPLRRVNLEIYLLTIGARESAFMNIKTIFEGLGDELINAAKGSSNK
;
A
#
# COMPACT_ATOMS: atom_id res chain seq x y z
N MET A 1 20.87 -1.63 -7.78
CA MET A 1 19.68 -1.39 -8.61
C MET A 1 18.85 -2.67 -8.61
N ALA A 2 17.64 -2.78 -8.08
CA ALA A 2 16.64 -1.81 -7.71
C ALA A 2 16.08 -2.18 -6.32
N GLY A 3 16.59 -1.51 -5.29
CA GLY A 3 15.98 -1.48 -3.96
C GLY A 3 15.45 -0.06 -3.78
N ASP A 4 14.31 0.05 -3.11
CA ASP A 4 13.61 1.30 -2.75
C ASP A 4 12.60 1.79 -3.79
N GLY A 5 11.65 0.90 -4.14
CA GLY A 5 10.27 1.33 -4.39
C GLY A 5 9.68 1.94 -3.11
N PRO A 6 8.66 2.82 -3.20
CA PRO A 6 8.12 3.50 -2.04
C PRO A 6 7.69 2.46 -1.00
N ASN A 7 8.12 2.65 0.25
CA ASN A 7 7.77 1.84 1.41
C ASN A 7 6.24 1.68 1.55
N LEU A 8 5.68 0.67 0.88
CA LEU A 8 4.25 0.33 0.85
C LEU A 8 3.86 -0.72 1.89
N GLU A 9 4.74 -1.00 2.86
CA GLU A 9 4.53 -2.07 3.81
C GLU A 9 3.84 -1.58 5.09
N CYS A 10 2.51 -1.52 5.00
CA CYS A 10 1.60 -1.87 6.07
C CYS A 10 0.36 -2.51 5.42
N ARG A 11 0.49 -3.77 5.00
CA ARG A 11 -0.63 -4.55 4.44
C ARG A 11 -1.43 -5.18 5.56
N MET A 12 -1.88 -4.34 6.48
CA MET A 12 -2.91 -4.70 7.45
C MET A 12 -4.26 -4.27 6.88
N PHE A 13 -5.35 -4.89 7.35
CA PHE A 13 -6.76 -4.45 7.17
C PHE A 13 -7.06 -3.05 7.79
N ASN A 14 -6.01 -2.26 8.04
CA ASN A 14 -6.02 -0.93 8.62
C ASN A 14 -5.03 -0.05 7.86
N GLY A 15 -5.38 0.30 6.62
CA GLY A 15 -4.63 1.14 5.72
C GLY A 15 -4.11 2.38 6.43
N PRO A 16 -3.02 2.97 5.93
CA PRO A 16 -2.20 3.91 6.69
C PRO A 16 -3.07 4.96 7.37
N ARG A 17 -2.86 5.14 8.67
CA ARG A 17 -3.66 6.07 9.46
C ARG A 17 -3.18 7.51 9.30
N GLU A 18 -1.94 7.68 8.86
CA GLU A 18 -1.27 8.95 8.67
C GLU A 18 -0.58 8.95 7.29
N ASP A 19 -0.56 10.11 6.63
CA ASP A 19 0.17 10.36 5.39
C ASP A 19 1.02 11.63 5.54
N ALA A 20 2.09 11.75 4.75
CA ALA A 20 2.94 12.93 4.74
C ALA A 20 2.56 13.82 3.56
N THR A 21 1.77 14.87 3.82
CA THR A 21 1.35 15.80 2.77
C THR A 21 2.31 16.97 2.63
N ARG A 22 2.44 17.46 1.40
CA ARG A 22 3.24 18.63 1.06
C ARG A 22 2.40 19.88 1.34
N ILE A 23 2.74 20.63 2.40
CA ILE A 23 2.00 21.81 2.86
C ILE A 23 2.89 23.06 2.79
N GLY A 24 2.36 24.16 2.25
CA GLY A 24 3.02 25.47 2.18
C GLY A 24 2.62 26.28 0.96
N SER A 25 3.05 27.54 0.94
CA SER A 25 2.84 28.46 -0.18
C SER A 25 3.79 28.14 -1.36
N PRO A 26 3.51 28.63 -2.58
CA PRO A 26 4.45 28.52 -3.69
C PRO A 26 5.84 29.01 -3.29
N GLY A 27 6.86 28.15 -3.44
CA GLY A 27 8.27 28.48 -3.16
C GLY A 27 8.82 27.98 -1.82
N VAL A 28 7.99 27.73 -0.80
CA VAL A 28 8.47 27.16 0.48
C VAL A 28 7.50 26.06 0.90
N VAL A 29 7.92 24.81 0.74
CA VAL A 29 7.04 23.67 0.99
C VAL A 29 7.72 22.63 1.84
N ARG A 30 7.01 22.18 2.88
CA ARG A 30 7.47 21.19 3.86
C ARG A 30 6.51 19.99 3.88
N ARG A 31 7.01 18.84 4.32
CA ARG A 31 6.16 17.68 4.59
C ARG A 31 5.63 17.76 6.02
N GLN A 32 4.34 17.55 6.19
CA GLN A 32 3.71 17.41 7.49
C GLN A 32 2.90 16.11 7.53
N ALA A 33 2.95 15.44 8.67
CA ALA A 33 2.07 14.32 8.95
C ALA A 33 0.63 14.82 9.09
N VAL A 34 -0.29 14.15 8.41
CA VAL A 34 -1.72 14.45 8.40
C VAL A 34 -2.51 13.15 8.55
N ASP A 35 -3.56 13.17 9.35
CA ASP A 35 -4.46 12.04 9.50
C ASP A 35 -5.23 11.73 8.21
N ILE A 36 -5.37 10.45 7.90
CA ILE A 36 -6.11 10.01 6.71
C ILE A 36 -7.59 9.82 7.03
N SER A 37 -8.46 10.39 6.18
CA SER A 37 -9.90 10.18 6.29
C SER A 37 -10.28 8.69 6.18
N PRO A 38 -11.34 8.23 6.87
CA PRO A 38 -11.77 6.82 6.80
C PRO A 38 -11.98 6.30 5.37
N LEU A 39 -12.54 7.13 4.49
CA LEU A 39 -12.76 6.76 3.09
C LEU A 39 -11.44 6.61 2.31
N ARG A 40 -10.47 7.50 2.53
CA ARG A 40 -9.17 7.42 1.85
C ARG A 40 -8.38 6.19 2.30
N ARG A 41 -8.55 5.72 3.54
CA ARG A 41 -7.97 4.45 4.01
C ARG A 41 -8.50 3.27 3.20
N VAL A 42 -9.81 3.14 3.06
CA VAL A 42 -10.43 2.05 2.28
C VAL A 42 -10.01 2.08 0.81
N ASN A 43 -10.04 3.26 0.20
CA ASN A 43 -9.67 3.39 -1.22
C ASN A 43 -8.20 3.02 -1.47
N LEU A 44 -7.31 3.42 -0.56
CA LEU A 44 -5.90 3.08 -0.66
C LEU A 44 -5.65 1.60 -0.43
N GLU A 45 -6.33 0.96 0.52
CA GLU A 45 -6.19 -0.49 0.72
C GLU A 45 -6.54 -1.31 -0.51
N ILE A 46 -7.69 -1.02 -1.13
CA ILE A 46 -8.13 -1.74 -2.34
C ILE A 46 -7.08 -1.58 -3.45
N TYR A 47 -6.56 -0.36 -3.61
CA TYR A 47 -5.51 -0.08 -4.57
C TYR A 47 -4.24 -0.91 -4.31
N LEU A 48 -3.75 -0.93 -3.07
CA LEU A 48 -2.53 -1.66 -2.71
C LEU A 48 -2.68 -3.19 -2.78
N LEU A 49 -3.87 -3.73 -2.50
CA LEU A 49 -4.17 -5.14 -2.72
C LEU A 49 -4.03 -5.52 -4.19
N THR A 50 -4.64 -4.74 -5.09
CA THR A 50 -4.59 -5.01 -6.53
C THR A 50 -3.19 -4.86 -7.12
N ILE A 51 -2.37 -3.95 -6.57
CA ILE A 51 -0.98 -3.79 -7.01
C ILE A 51 -0.15 -4.99 -6.64
N GLY A 52 -0.11 -5.42 -5.37
CA GLY A 52 0.75 -6.55 -5.03
C GLY A 52 0.25 -7.88 -5.59
N ALA A 53 -1.05 -8.04 -5.82
CA ALA A 53 -1.55 -9.18 -6.59
C ALA A 53 -1.05 -9.18 -8.05
N ARG A 54 -0.97 -8.00 -8.67
CA ARG A 54 -0.38 -7.84 -10.00
C ARG A 54 1.12 -8.07 -9.98
N GLU A 55 1.84 -7.52 -9.01
CA GLU A 55 3.30 -7.67 -8.90
C GLU A 55 3.71 -9.11 -8.59
N SER A 56 2.95 -9.81 -7.75
CA SER A 56 3.20 -11.23 -7.41
C SER A 56 2.95 -12.16 -8.59
N ALA A 57 2.01 -11.83 -9.47
CA ALA A 57 1.74 -12.59 -10.69
C ALA A 57 2.57 -12.14 -11.90
N PHE A 58 3.16 -10.93 -11.87
CA PHE A 58 3.93 -10.41 -12.99
C PHE A 58 5.25 -11.17 -13.16
N MET A 59 5.47 -11.72 -14.36
CA MET A 59 6.64 -12.53 -14.69
C MET A 59 6.85 -13.77 -13.82
N ASN A 60 5.79 -14.25 -13.16
CA ASN A 60 5.80 -15.45 -12.32
C ASN A 60 4.83 -16.51 -12.85
N ILE A 61 5.00 -17.75 -12.40
CA ILE A 61 4.13 -18.87 -12.74
C ILE A 61 2.76 -18.74 -12.05
N LYS A 62 2.71 -18.07 -10.89
CA LYS A 62 1.49 -17.83 -10.11
C LYS A 62 0.47 -17.06 -10.93
N THR A 63 -0.79 -17.48 -10.85
CA THR A 63 -1.89 -16.74 -11.47
C THR A 63 -2.27 -15.50 -10.65
N ILE A 64 -2.93 -14.53 -11.27
CA ILE A 64 -3.44 -13.33 -10.58
C ILE A 64 -4.40 -13.72 -9.44
N PHE A 65 -5.15 -14.80 -9.59
CA PHE A 65 -6.07 -15.30 -8.56
C PHE A 65 -5.34 -15.85 -7.32
N GLU A 66 -4.26 -16.60 -7.53
CA GLU A 66 -3.42 -17.10 -6.43
C GLU A 66 -2.74 -15.93 -5.70
N GLY A 67 -2.22 -14.95 -6.45
CA GLY A 67 -1.69 -13.71 -5.89
C GLY A 67 -2.74 -13.00 -5.03
N LEU A 68 -3.94 -12.74 -5.55
CA LEU A 68 -5.03 -12.12 -4.77
C LEU A 68 -5.41 -12.91 -3.51
N GLY A 69 -5.46 -14.25 -3.60
CA GLY A 69 -5.78 -15.11 -2.46
C GLY A 69 -4.73 -15.02 -1.35
N ASP A 70 -3.45 -15.08 -1.72
CA ASP A 70 -2.33 -14.92 -0.80
C ASP A 70 -2.40 -13.55 -0.11
N GLU A 71 -2.71 -12.48 -0.86
CA GLU A 71 -2.84 -11.13 -0.31
C GLU A 71 -3.97 -10.96 0.70
N LEU A 72 -5.15 -11.55 0.43
CA LEU A 72 -6.28 -11.50 1.35
C LEU A 72 -6.01 -12.27 2.64
N ILE A 73 -5.37 -13.44 2.53
CA ILE A 73 -5.00 -14.27 3.69
C ILE A 73 -3.95 -13.55 4.55
N ASN A 74 -2.95 -12.93 3.92
CA ASN A 74 -1.91 -12.20 4.63
C ASN A 74 -2.45 -10.92 5.28
N ALA A 75 -3.32 -10.20 4.59
CA ALA A 75 -4.00 -9.02 5.13
C ALA A 75 -4.88 -9.35 6.34
N ALA A 76 -5.62 -10.48 6.30
CA ALA A 76 -6.44 -10.95 7.42
C ALA A 76 -5.60 -11.38 8.64
N LYS A 77 -4.39 -11.90 8.41
CA LYS A 77 -3.46 -12.30 9.47
C LYS A 77 -2.62 -11.13 10.01
N GLY A 78 -2.67 -9.95 9.39
CA GLY A 78 -1.80 -8.83 9.72
C GLY A 78 -0.31 -9.14 9.51
N SER A 79 -0.01 -10.03 8.56
CA SER A 79 1.35 -10.51 8.31
C SER A 79 2.06 -9.62 7.29
N SER A 80 3.24 -9.10 7.62
CA SER A 80 4.09 -8.32 6.71
C SER A 80 4.91 -9.18 5.74
N ASN A 81 4.40 -10.33 5.31
CA ASN A 81 5.16 -11.23 4.44
C ASN A 81 4.98 -10.87 2.97
N LYS A 82 6.09 -10.96 2.22
CA LYS A 82 6.12 -11.04 0.75
C LYS A 82 5.95 -12.47 0.29
#